data_AF-A0A1Y3BVB8-F1
#
_entry.id   AF-A0A1Y3BVB8-F1
#
_cell.length_a   1.000
_cell.length_b   1.000
_cell.length_c   1.000
_cell.angle_alpha   90.00
_cell.angle_beta   90.00
_cell.angle_gamma   90.00
#
_symmetry.space_group_name_H-M   'P 1'
#
loop_
_entity.id
_entity.type
_entity.pdbx_description
1 polymer ?
#
loop_
_entity_poly.entity_id
_entity_poly.type
_entity_poly.pdbx_seq_one_letter_code
_entity_poly.pdbx_strand_id
1 'polypeptide(L)'
;MVEKIIHNVIGILDGNIEPDRYVIIGNHRDSWSYGALDASSGGTSMLESAKIFGKYHRETGWRPRRSLVWASWAAEELGLIGSTEWTEQFQQLLSSETIAYINADVCVTGPNLNPDSSPSLAQILIDATKRIPAHKINDNDDKSTNNQTLFDIWQANSINNDVRVDILSSGSDHVPFAYGLGIPSINLHFKHDKV
;
A
#
# COMPACT_ATOMS: atom_id res chain seq x y z
N MET A 1 -3.50 -9.03 -34.40
CA MET A 1 -3.32 -8.58 -33.00
C MET A 1 -4.70 -8.53 -32.36
N VAL A 2 -4.84 -8.97 -31.10
CA VAL A 2 -6.11 -8.88 -30.36
C VAL A 2 -5.96 -7.74 -29.36
N GLU A 3 -6.88 -6.79 -29.43
CA GLU A 3 -6.95 -5.66 -28.50
C GLU A 3 -7.97 -5.96 -27.41
N LYS A 4 -7.69 -5.51 -26.19
CA LYS A 4 -8.56 -5.67 -25.03
C LYS A 4 -8.64 -4.36 -24.27
N ILE A 5 -9.86 -3.98 -23.88
CA ILE A 5 -10.10 -2.85 -23.00
C ILE A 5 -9.85 -3.30 -21.56
N ILE A 6 -9.08 -2.52 -20.82
CA ILE A 6 -8.84 -2.69 -19.38
C ILE A 6 -9.48 -1.53 -18.62
N HIS A 7 -9.81 -1.75 -17.35
CA HIS A 7 -10.49 -0.75 -16.52
C HIS A 7 -9.81 -0.61 -15.17
N ASN A 8 -9.16 0.54 -14.97
CA ASN A 8 -8.80 1.02 -13.65
C ASN A 8 -10.04 1.60 -12.96
N VAL A 9 -10.14 1.44 -11.65
CA VAL A 9 -11.19 2.04 -10.83
C VAL A 9 -10.55 2.99 -9.82
N ILE A 10 -10.92 4.27 -9.87
CA ILE A 10 -10.35 5.31 -9.02
C ILE A 10 -11.45 5.87 -8.12
N GLY A 11 -11.26 5.79 -6.80
CA GLY A 11 -12.10 6.41 -5.78
C GLY A 11 -11.36 7.53 -5.06
N ILE A 12 -12.03 8.65 -4.81
CA ILE A 12 -11.40 9.83 -4.19
C ILE A 12 -12.24 10.30 -3.00
N LEU A 13 -11.57 10.57 -1.88
CA LEU A 13 -12.11 11.36 -0.77
C LEU A 13 -11.36 12.68 -0.72
N ASP A 14 -12.02 13.76 -1.14
CA ASP A 14 -11.41 15.08 -1.25
C ASP A 14 -10.96 15.63 0.11
N GLY A 15 -9.75 16.19 0.14
CA GLY A 15 -9.20 16.91 1.29
C GLY A 15 -9.94 18.22 1.58
N ASN A 16 -9.94 18.65 2.85
CA ASN A 16 -10.65 19.85 3.27
C ASN A 16 -9.80 21.14 3.19
N ILE A 17 -8.48 21.03 3.12
CA ILE A 17 -7.58 22.19 3.11
C ILE A 17 -6.75 22.22 1.83
N GLU A 18 -6.20 21.06 1.42
CA GLU A 18 -5.36 20.89 0.23
C GLU A 18 -5.97 19.77 -0.64
N PRO A 19 -7.16 19.99 -1.24
CA PRO A 19 -7.87 18.96 -2.03
C PRO A 19 -7.11 18.57 -3.32
N ASP A 20 -6.20 19.42 -3.76
CA ASP A 20 -5.31 19.24 -4.90
C ASP A 20 -4.09 18.38 -4.57
N ARG A 21 -3.83 18.04 -3.30
CA ARG A 21 -2.70 17.17 -2.92
C ARG A 21 -3.15 15.74 -2.66
N TYR A 22 -2.45 14.77 -3.23
CA TYR A 22 -2.89 13.37 -3.21
C TYR A 22 -1.98 12.45 -2.39
N VAL A 23 -2.60 11.59 -1.57
CA VAL A 23 -1.98 10.36 -1.10
C VAL A 23 -2.75 9.20 -1.73
N ILE A 24 -2.05 8.41 -2.55
CA ILE A 24 -2.64 7.34 -3.35
C ILE A 24 -2.35 6.01 -2.69
N ILE A 25 -3.36 5.16 -2.54
CA ILE A 25 -3.26 3.76 -2.15
C ILE A 25 -3.68 2.93 -3.36
N GLY A 26 -2.79 2.08 -3.87
CA GLY A 26 -3.01 1.30 -5.08
C GLY A 26 -2.86 -0.19 -4.87
N ASN A 27 -3.62 -0.96 -5.65
CA ASN A 27 -3.59 -2.42 -5.72
C ASN A 27 -4.10 -2.85 -7.11
N HIS A 28 -3.45 -3.81 -7.75
CA HIS A 28 -4.04 -4.42 -8.95
C HIS A 28 -5.10 -5.46 -8.61
N ARG A 29 -6.04 -5.63 -9.53
CA ARG A 29 -7.22 -6.49 -9.36
C ARG A 29 -7.21 -7.72 -10.25
N ASP A 30 -6.53 -7.65 -11.39
CA ASP A 30 -6.33 -8.83 -12.23
C ASP A 30 -5.37 -9.81 -11.55
N SER A 31 -5.52 -11.09 -11.91
CA SER A 31 -4.65 -12.16 -11.44
C SER A 31 -4.59 -13.25 -12.50
N TRP A 32 -3.55 -14.07 -12.49
CA TRP A 32 -3.46 -15.23 -13.40
C TRP A 32 -4.57 -16.27 -13.21
N SER A 33 -5.15 -16.37 -12.02
CA SER A 33 -6.16 -17.39 -11.68
C SER A 33 -7.14 -16.87 -10.61
N TYR A 34 -7.19 -17.49 -9.42
CA TYR A 34 -8.04 -17.04 -8.32
C TYR A 34 -7.46 -15.83 -7.57
N GLY A 35 -6.14 -15.69 -7.58
CA GLY A 35 -5.43 -14.54 -7.04
C GLY A 35 -5.69 -14.23 -5.56
N ALA A 36 -5.80 -15.26 -4.71
CA ALA A 36 -6.15 -15.08 -3.30
C ALA A 36 -5.09 -14.26 -2.52
N LEU A 37 -3.81 -14.51 -2.79
CA LEU A 37 -2.71 -13.70 -2.27
C LEU A 37 -2.46 -12.52 -3.21
N ASP A 38 -2.10 -12.86 -4.44
CA ASP A 38 -1.77 -11.97 -5.55
C ASP A 38 -2.96 -11.80 -6.50
N ALA A 39 -3.74 -10.72 -6.40
CA ALA A 39 -3.58 -9.57 -5.49
C ALA A 39 -4.81 -9.28 -4.63
N SER A 40 -5.70 -10.25 -4.47
CA SER A 40 -6.93 -10.09 -3.68
C SER A 40 -6.67 -9.79 -2.20
N SER A 41 -5.51 -10.19 -1.66
CA SER A 41 -5.17 -9.92 -0.26
C SER A 41 -4.97 -8.42 -0.01
N GLY A 42 -4.22 -7.74 -0.90
CA GLY A 42 -4.06 -6.30 -0.86
C GLY A 42 -5.31 -5.56 -1.32
N GLY A 43 -6.03 -6.08 -2.30
CA GLY A 43 -7.31 -5.52 -2.74
C GLY A 43 -8.35 -5.48 -1.63
N THR A 44 -8.41 -6.54 -0.82
CA THR A 44 -9.27 -6.57 0.38
C THR A 44 -8.87 -5.50 1.38
N SER A 45 -7.56 -5.34 1.63
CA SER A 45 -7.01 -4.36 2.58
C SER A 45 -7.27 -2.92 2.10
N MET A 46 -7.07 -2.66 0.82
CA MET A 46 -7.36 -1.39 0.17
C MET A 46 -8.86 -1.05 0.26
N LEU A 47 -9.74 -1.98 -0.11
CA LEU A 47 -11.19 -1.77 -0.09
C LEU A 47 -11.73 -1.56 1.33
N GLU A 48 -11.24 -2.31 2.32
CA GLU A 48 -11.66 -2.11 3.71
C GLU A 48 -11.20 -0.73 4.23
N SER A 49 -10.00 -0.26 3.86
CA SER A 49 -9.57 1.09 4.19
C SER A 49 -10.49 2.15 3.57
N ALA A 50 -10.82 2.03 2.28
CA ALA A 50 -11.74 2.95 1.59
C ALA A 50 -13.13 2.98 2.25
N LYS A 51 -13.63 1.80 2.64
CA LYS A 51 -14.91 1.64 3.34
C LYS A 51 -14.89 2.30 4.73
N ILE A 52 -13.82 2.12 5.51
CA ILE A 52 -13.66 2.74 6.84
C ILE A 52 -13.66 4.27 6.72
N PHE A 53 -12.81 4.83 5.84
CA PHE A 53 -12.74 6.28 5.65
C PHE A 53 -14.04 6.86 5.09
N GLY A 54 -14.64 6.19 4.10
CA GLY A 54 -15.93 6.59 3.53
C GLY A 54 -17.06 6.54 4.55
N LYS A 55 -17.10 5.53 5.44
CA LYS A 55 -18.06 5.46 6.54
C LYS A 55 -17.85 6.62 7.52
N TYR A 56 -16.61 6.83 7.97
CA TYR A 56 -16.29 7.88 8.92
C TYR A 56 -16.66 9.27 8.38
N HIS A 57 -16.41 9.53 7.10
CA HIS A 57 -16.85 10.75 6.42
C HIS A 57 -18.37 10.91 6.45
N ARG A 58 -19.15 9.88 6.06
CA ARG A 58 -20.62 9.95 6.03
C ARG A 58 -21.23 10.17 7.42
N GLU A 59 -20.63 9.58 8.46
CA GLU A 59 -21.16 9.64 9.83
C GLU A 59 -20.79 10.93 10.57
N THR A 60 -19.62 11.51 10.29
CA THR A 60 -19.08 12.65 11.06
C THR A 60 -18.87 13.92 10.26
N GLY A 61 -18.91 13.85 8.93
CA GLY A 61 -18.48 14.92 8.04
C GLY A 61 -16.97 15.12 7.98
N TRP A 62 -16.18 14.30 8.69
CA TRP A 62 -14.73 14.41 8.69
C TRP A 62 -14.15 14.26 7.29
N ARG A 63 -13.13 15.05 7.00
CA ARG A 63 -12.35 14.99 5.77
C ARG A 63 -10.86 15.14 6.12
N PRO A 64 -9.97 14.42 5.43
CA PRO A 64 -8.53 14.57 5.62
C PRO A 64 -8.05 15.96 5.21
N ARG A 65 -6.84 16.37 5.61
CA ARG A 65 -6.24 17.64 5.13
C ARG A 65 -6.07 17.62 3.61
N ARG A 66 -5.51 16.52 3.09
CA ARG A 66 -5.20 16.23 1.69
C ARG A 66 -6.09 15.11 1.16
N SER A 67 -6.30 15.05 -0.15
CA SER A 67 -7.15 14.05 -0.76
C SER A 67 -6.55 12.65 -0.65
N LEU A 68 -7.40 11.68 -0.30
CA LEU A 68 -7.06 10.26 -0.34
C LEU A 68 -7.62 9.66 -1.61
N VAL A 69 -6.78 8.91 -2.33
CA VAL A 69 -7.14 8.25 -3.58
C VAL A 69 -6.93 6.75 -3.42
N TRP A 70 -7.93 5.96 -3.80
CA TRP A 70 -7.83 4.51 -3.90
C TRP A 70 -7.88 4.12 -5.37
N ALA A 71 -6.88 3.36 -5.81
CA ALA A 71 -6.75 2.96 -7.21
C ALA A 71 -6.67 1.45 -7.35
N SER A 72 -7.68 0.88 -8.02
CA SER A 72 -7.71 -0.52 -8.39
C SER A 72 -7.23 -0.69 -9.83
N TRP A 73 -5.97 -1.09 -9.98
CA TRP A 73 -5.30 -1.23 -11.28
C TRP A 73 -5.75 -2.50 -12.00
N ALA A 74 -5.68 -2.47 -13.33
CA ALA A 74 -5.93 -3.63 -14.18
C ALA A 74 -4.71 -3.91 -15.05
N ALA A 75 -4.56 -5.18 -15.45
CA ALA A 75 -3.46 -5.66 -16.28
C ALA A 75 -2.06 -5.40 -15.69
N GLU A 76 -1.92 -5.51 -14.37
CA GLU A 76 -0.60 -5.49 -13.72
C GLU A 76 0.20 -6.73 -14.11
N GLU A 77 -0.45 -7.90 -14.13
CA GLU A 77 0.19 -9.19 -14.39
C GLU A 77 0.75 -9.29 -15.81
N LEU A 78 0.25 -8.43 -16.70
CA LEU A 78 0.70 -8.30 -18.09
C LEU A 78 1.82 -7.26 -18.27
N GLY A 79 2.30 -6.66 -17.18
CA GLY A 79 3.41 -5.70 -17.18
C GLY A 79 3.02 -4.30 -16.72
N LEU A 80 2.33 -4.18 -15.59
CA LEU A 80 1.98 -2.90 -14.95
C LEU A 80 1.15 -1.98 -15.86
N ILE A 81 0.37 -2.53 -16.78
CA ILE A 81 -0.21 -1.75 -17.89
C ILE A 81 -1.16 -0.69 -17.33
N GLY A 82 -2.09 -1.07 -16.45
CA GLY A 82 -3.08 -0.13 -15.93
C GLY A 82 -2.46 1.03 -15.16
N SER A 83 -1.52 0.78 -14.25
CA SER A 83 -0.87 1.83 -13.48
C SER A 83 0.04 2.70 -14.36
N THR A 84 0.83 2.08 -15.24
CA THR A 84 1.69 2.79 -16.19
C THR A 84 0.90 3.75 -17.07
N GLU A 85 -0.10 3.25 -17.80
CA GLU A 85 -0.90 4.07 -18.72
C GLU A 85 -1.62 5.21 -17.97
N TRP A 86 -2.07 4.96 -16.73
CA TRP A 86 -2.67 6.02 -15.92
C TRP A 86 -1.64 7.09 -15.51
N THR A 87 -0.43 6.69 -15.11
CA THR A 87 0.63 7.65 -14.79
C THR A 87 1.11 8.44 -16.02
N GLU A 88 1.13 7.84 -17.20
CA GLU A 88 1.47 8.52 -18.44
C GLU A 88 0.37 9.52 -18.82
N GLN A 89 -0.89 9.11 -18.74
CA GLN A 89 -2.03 9.98 -19.04
C GLN A 89 -2.08 11.21 -18.12
N PHE A 90 -1.79 11.05 -16.83
CA PHE A 90 -1.89 12.11 -15.83
C PHE A 90 -0.53 12.61 -15.31
N GLN A 91 0.54 12.39 -16.07
CA GLN A 91 1.93 12.65 -15.65
C GLN A 91 2.13 14.04 -15.02
N GLN A 92 1.65 15.10 -15.68
CA GLN A 92 1.83 16.47 -15.21
C GLN A 92 1.17 16.70 -13.85
N LEU A 93 -0.07 16.26 -13.69
CA LEU A 93 -0.81 16.40 -12.44
C LEU A 93 -0.20 15.55 -11.33
N LEU A 94 0.12 14.28 -11.61
CA LEU A 94 0.60 13.38 -10.57
C LEU A 94 1.98 13.76 -10.07
N SER A 95 2.88 14.17 -10.97
CA SER A 95 4.24 14.56 -10.59
C SER A 95 4.29 15.87 -9.76
N SER A 96 3.34 16.79 -9.95
CA SER A 96 3.30 18.05 -9.17
C SER A 96 2.52 17.94 -7.86
N GLU A 97 1.48 17.09 -7.84
CA GLU A 97 0.48 17.10 -6.78
C GLU A 97 0.49 15.88 -5.84
N THR A 98 1.10 14.77 -6.26
CA THR A 98 1.11 13.55 -5.45
C THR A 98 2.19 13.61 -4.38
N ILE A 99 1.77 13.44 -3.13
CA ILE A 99 2.66 13.46 -1.97
C ILE A 99 3.33 12.10 -1.77
N ALA A 100 2.55 11.02 -1.91
CA ALA A 100 3.04 9.65 -1.77
C ALA A 100 2.12 8.64 -2.47
N TYR A 101 2.72 7.52 -2.89
CA TYR A 101 2.01 6.33 -3.34
C TYR A 101 2.26 5.16 -2.37
N ILE A 102 1.21 4.46 -1.98
CA ILE A 102 1.29 3.29 -1.10
C ILE A 102 0.76 2.09 -1.87
N ASN A 103 1.65 1.15 -2.18
CA ASN A 103 1.33 -0.09 -2.86
C ASN A 103 0.86 -1.14 -1.86
N ALA A 104 -0.29 -1.74 -2.16
CA ALA A 104 -0.93 -2.79 -1.40
C ALA A 104 -1.26 -3.95 -2.35
N ASP A 105 -0.24 -4.61 -2.87
CA ASP A 105 -0.36 -5.76 -3.78
C ASP A 105 -0.53 -7.06 -2.98
N VAL A 106 0.54 -7.82 -2.74
CA VAL A 106 0.50 -9.02 -1.91
C VAL A 106 0.70 -8.63 -0.45
N CYS A 107 -0.35 -8.16 0.21
CA CYS A 107 -0.23 -7.68 1.59
C CYS A 107 0.09 -8.79 2.61
N VAL A 108 -0.24 -10.05 2.34
CA VAL A 108 0.06 -11.15 3.26
C VAL A 108 0.45 -12.43 2.54
N THR A 109 1.68 -12.88 2.78
CA THR A 109 2.14 -14.25 2.47
C THR A 109 2.66 -14.97 3.69
N GLY A 110 2.86 -14.30 4.83
CA GLY A 110 3.30 -14.85 6.12
C GLY A 110 3.12 -13.80 7.25
N PRO A 111 3.66 -14.03 8.46
CA PRO A 111 3.41 -13.16 9.61
C PRO A 111 4.40 -11.98 9.74
N ASN A 112 5.51 -11.96 9.01
CA ASN A 112 6.56 -10.97 9.27
C ASN A 112 6.42 -9.76 8.36
N LEU A 113 6.30 -8.57 8.95
CA LEU A 113 6.36 -7.31 8.21
C LEU A 113 7.73 -7.17 7.52
N ASN A 114 7.75 -6.95 6.20
CA ASN A 114 8.98 -6.75 5.43
C ASN A 114 8.82 -5.65 4.38
N PRO A 115 8.62 -4.38 4.73
CA PRO A 115 8.21 -3.36 3.79
C PRO A 115 9.42 -2.79 3.05
N ASP A 116 9.15 -2.26 1.86
CA ASP A 116 10.10 -1.49 1.08
C ASP A 116 9.61 -0.04 0.94
N SER A 117 10.51 0.95 0.91
CA SER A 117 10.10 2.33 0.66
C SER A 117 11.18 3.21 0.04
N SER A 118 10.76 4.36 -0.49
CA SER A 118 11.67 5.48 -0.68
C SER A 118 12.26 5.91 0.68
N PRO A 119 13.55 6.29 0.77
CA PRO A 119 14.17 6.66 2.04
C PRO A 119 13.45 7.80 2.79
N SER A 120 12.84 8.73 2.05
CA SER A 120 12.05 9.84 2.61
C SER A 120 10.80 9.39 3.38
N LEU A 121 10.29 8.18 3.13
CA LEU A 121 9.11 7.62 3.79
C LEU A 121 9.46 6.54 4.84
N ALA A 122 10.72 6.14 4.97
CA ALA A 122 11.12 5.05 5.86
C ALA A 122 10.79 5.36 7.33
N GLN A 123 11.06 6.58 7.79
CA GLN A 123 10.83 6.96 9.18
C GLN A 123 9.34 7.00 9.54
N ILE A 124 8.49 7.56 8.67
CA ILE A 124 7.04 7.62 8.94
C ILE A 124 6.41 6.21 8.95
N LEU A 125 6.92 5.30 8.10
CA LEU A 125 6.53 3.90 8.11
C LEU A 125 6.90 3.23 9.45
N ILE A 126 8.15 3.39 9.90
CA ILE A 126 8.59 2.87 11.20
C ILE A 126 7.72 3.44 12.33
N ASP A 127 7.47 4.75 12.35
CA ASP A 127 6.68 5.37 13.41
C ASP A 127 5.20 4.97 13.39
N ALA A 128 4.65 4.62 12.22
CA ALA A 128 3.32 4.03 12.12
C ALA A 128 3.26 2.66 12.79
N THR A 129 4.27 1.80 12.59
CA THR A 129 4.30 0.44 13.19
C THR A 129 4.35 0.44 14.71
N LYS A 130 4.90 1.48 15.34
CA LYS A 130 4.91 1.68 16.81
C LYS A 130 3.52 2.01 17.39
N ARG A 131 2.52 2.30 16.54
CA ARG A 131 1.16 2.66 16.95
C ARG A 131 0.14 1.57 16.64
N ILE A 132 0.57 0.50 15.96
CA ILE A 132 -0.28 -0.61 15.56
C ILE A 132 -0.06 -1.75 16.56
N PRO A 133 -1.11 -2.30 17.18
CA PRO A 133 -0.98 -3.49 18.01
C PRO A 133 -0.42 -4.67 17.20
N ALA A 134 0.40 -5.48 17.85
CA ALA A 134 0.86 -6.76 17.32
C ALA A 134 -0.30 -7.65 16.85
N HIS A 135 -0.15 -8.31 15.71
CA HIS A 135 -1.06 -9.37 15.27
C HIS A 135 -0.70 -10.69 15.96
N LYS A 136 -1.66 -11.61 16.07
CA LYS A 136 -1.41 -12.96 16.60
C LYS A 136 -0.72 -13.79 15.54
N ILE A 137 0.36 -14.49 15.90
CA ILE A 137 1.10 -15.35 14.98
C ILE A 137 0.64 -16.80 15.13
N ASN A 138 0.37 -17.26 16.35
CA ASN A 138 -0.14 -18.61 16.63
C ASN A 138 -1.40 -18.61 17.52
N ASP A 139 -2.26 -19.62 17.36
CA ASP A 139 -3.45 -19.81 18.23
C ASP A 139 -3.08 -20.04 19.72
N ASN A 140 -1.86 -20.51 19.97
CA ASN A 140 -1.28 -20.72 21.31
C ASN A 140 -0.52 -19.50 21.85
N ASP A 141 -0.49 -18.36 21.13
CA ASP A 141 0.01 -17.09 21.69
C ASP A 141 -0.98 -16.59 22.76
N ASP A 142 -0.88 -17.19 23.94
CA ASP A 142 -1.69 -16.87 25.11
C ASP A 142 -1.24 -15.52 25.68
N LYS A 143 -1.99 -14.46 25.38
CA LYS A 143 -2.02 -13.16 26.11
C LYS A 143 -0.69 -12.42 26.31
N SER A 144 0.45 -12.92 25.84
CA SER A 144 1.79 -12.35 26.06
C SER A 144 2.13 -11.20 25.10
N THR A 145 1.34 -11.03 24.03
CA THR A 145 1.41 -9.88 23.12
C THR A 145 0.61 -8.67 23.60
N ASN A 146 0.01 -8.71 24.81
CA ASN A 146 -1.03 -7.76 25.24
C ASN A 146 -0.65 -6.26 25.22
N ASN A 147 0.62 -5.90 25.05
CA ASN A 147 1.08 -4.52 24.87
C ASN A 147 2.17 -4.36 23.80
N GLN A 148 2.43 -5.39 22.98
CA GLN A 148 3.41 -5.28 21.90
C GLN A 148 2.81 -4.58 20.69
N THR A 149 3.66 -3.81 20.02
CA THR A 149 3.36 -3.14 18.77
C THR A 149 3.85 -3.98 17.60
N LEU A 150 3.39 -3.66 16.39
CA LEU A 150 3.91 -4.25 15.17
C LEU A 150 5.41 -3.98 15.02
N PHE A 151 5.89 -2.83 15.51
CA PHE A 151 7.32 -2.52 15.59
C PHE A 151 8.07 -3.51 16.47
N ASP A 152 7.55 -3.88 17.64
CA ASP A 152 8.23 -4.79 18.57
C ASP A 152 8.40 -6.19 17.96
N ILE A 153 7.39 -6.69 17.25
CA ILE A 153 7.48 -7.94 16.49
C ILE A 153 8.51 -7.81 15.37
N TRP A 154 8.42 -6.75 14.58
CA TRP A 154 9.32 -6.53 13.46
C TRP A 154 10.79 -6.42 13.90
N GLN A 155 11.03 -5.73 15.02
CA GLN A 155 12.36 -5.63 15.63
C GLN A 155 12.86 -7.00 16.09
N ALA A 156 12.05 -7.78 16.80
CA ALA A 156 12.44 -9.10 17.29
C ALA A 156 12.80 -10.07 16.16
N ASN A 157 12.17 -9.91 14.99
CA ASN A 157 12.41 -10.75 13.81
C ASN A 157 13.48 -10.17 12.87
N SER A 158 14.06 -9.01 13.20
CA SER A 158 15.13 -8.38 12.41
C SER A 158 16.52 -8.89 12.83
N ILE A 159 17.43 -9.00 11.86
CA ILE A 159 18.82 -9.39 12.12
C ILE A 159 19.45 -8.40 13.11
N ASN A 160 20.01 -8.89 14.21
CA ASN A 160 20.58 -8.08 15.30
C ASN A 160 19.61 -7.05 15.91
N ASN A 161 18.28 -7.27 15.79
CA ASN A 161 17.24 -6.32 16.20
C ASN A 161 17.33 -4.95 15.49
N ASP A 162 17.99 -4.89 14.33
CA ASP A 162 18.16 -3.68 13.54
C ASP A 162 17.05 -3.58 12.49
N VAL A 163 16.04 -2.78 12.80
CA VAL A 163 14.88 -2.56 11.92
C VAL A 163 15.31 -1.77 10.70
N ARG A 164 15.19 -2.39 9.52
CA ARG A 164 15.52 -1.77 8.24
C ARG A 164 14.34 -1.85 7.29
N VAL A 165 14.03 -0.71 6.69
CA VAL A 165 13.13 -0.64 5.54
C VAL A 165 13.97 -0.94 4.30
N ASP A 166 13.54 -1.93 3.53
CA ASP A 166 14.23 -2.31 2.29
C ASP A 166 13.98 -1.22 1.20
N ILE A 167 14.82 -1.20 0.17
CA ILE A 167 14.65 -0.26 -0.95
C ILE A 167 13.61 -0.85 -1.91
N LEU A 168 12.75 0.01 -2.46
CA LEU A 168 11.76 -0.40 -3.47
C LEU A 168 12.42 -1.24 -4.57
N SER A 169 11.72 -2.31 -4.96
CA SER A 169 12.07 -3.17 -6.09
C SER A 169 11.25 -2.77 -7.33
N SER A 170 11.34 -3.54 -8.42
CA SER A 170 10.61 -3.27 -9.67
C SER A 170 9.36 -4.14 -9.90
N GLY A 171 8.82 -4.75 -8.84
CA GLY A 171 7.89 -5.89 -8.98
C GLY A 171 6.40 -5.59 -8.89
N SER A 172 5.95 -4.33 -8.87
CA SER A 172 4.52 -4.01 -8.74
C SER A 172 4.21 -2.55 -9.16
N ASP A 173 2.96 -2.13 -9.03
CA ASP A 173 2.42 -0.86 -9.52
C ASP A 173 3.07 0.40 -8.94
N HIS A 174 3.90 0.33 -7.89
CA HIS A 174 4.69 1.49 -7.44
C HIS A 174 5.76 1.92 -8.43
N VAL A 175 6.15 1.07 -9.38
CA VAL A 175 7.23 1.34 -10.35
C VAL A 175 7.01 2.62 -11.16
N PRO A 176 5.89 2.80 -11.88
CA PRO A 176 5.66 4.02 -12.65
C PRO A 176 5.60 5.29 -11.77
N PHE A 177 5.14 5.16 -10.51
CA PHE A 177 5.14 6.28 -9.57
C PHE A 177 6.55 6.63 -9.08
N ALA A 178 7.28 5.65 -8.54
CA ALA A 178 8.57 5.85 -7.90
C ALA A 178 9.68 6.17 -8.91
N TYR A 179 9.76 5.40 -9.99
CA TYR A 179 10.85 5.51 -10.97
C TYR A 179 10.47 6.30 -12.21
N GLY A 180 9.18 6.31 -12.58
CA GLY A 180 8.69 7.11 -13.70
C GLY A 180 8.48 8.57 -13.32
N LEU A 181 7.75 8.83 -12.23
CA LEU A 181 7.36 10.18 -11.83
C LEU A 181 8.16 10.76 -10.66
N GLY A 182 8.98 9.97 -9.98
CA GLY A 182 9.75 10.41 -8.81
C GLY A 182 8.89 10.61 -7.54
N ILE A 183 7.70 10.00 -7.49
CA ILE A 183 6.79 10.09 -6.35
C ILE A 183 7.27 9.15 -5.23
N PRO A 184 7.52 9.66 -4.01
CA PRO A 184 7.90 8.82 -2.88
C PRO A 184 6.87 7.70 -2.65
N SER A 185 7.34 6.47 -2.56
CA SER A 185 6.47 5.31 -2.51
C SER A 185 6.80 4.35 -1.36
N ILE A 186 5.78 3.62 -0.89
CA ILE A 186 5.92 2.51 0.05
C ILE A 186 5.31 1.27 -0.60
N ASN A 187 5.93 0.11 -0.44
CA ASN A 187 5.37 -1.19 -0.74
C ASN A 187 5.14 -1.96 0.57
N LEU A 188 3.89 -2.29 0.89
CA LEU A 188 3.50 -2.95 2.14
C LEU A 188 3.20 -4.42 1.93
N HIS A 189 4.00 -5.28 2.54
CA HIS A 189 3.73 -6.71 2.57
C HIS A 189 4.25 -7.41 3.82
N PHE A 190 3.61 -8.53 4.13
CA PHE A 190 4.05 -9.49 5.14
C PHE A 190 4.52 -10.78 4.45
N LYS A 191 5.64 -11.34 4.91
CA LYS A 191 6.30 -12.53 4.33
C LYS A 191 6.56 -13.59 5.40
N HIS A 192 6.86 -14.81 4.95
CA HIS A 192 7.55 -15.80 5.77
C HIS A 192 9.02 -15.39 5.99
N ASP A 193 9.71 -16.04 6.94
CA ASP A 193 11.10 -15.74 7.29
C ASP A 193 12.01 -15.61 6.06
N LYS A 194 12.97 -14.66 6.13
CA LYS A 194 14.07 -14.55 5.16
C LYS A 194 14.99 -15.75 5.38
N VAL A 195 14.80 -16.84 4.61
CA VAL A 195 15.82 -17.90 4.50
C VAL A 195 17.03 -17.37 3.74
#